data_AF-A0A951GP18-F1
#
_entry.id   AF-A0A951GP18-F1
#
_cell.length_a   1.000
_cell.length_b   1.000
_cell.length_c   1.000
_cell.angle_alpha   90.00
_cell.angle_beta   90.00
_cell.angle_gamma   90.00
#
_symmetry.space_group_name_H-M   'P 1'
#
loop_
_entity.id
_entity.type
_entity.pdbx_description
1 polymer ?
#
loop_
_entity_poly.entity_id
_entity_poly.type
_entity_poly.pdbx_seq_one_letter_code
_entity_poly.pdbx_strand_id
1 'polypeptide(L)'
;MYIEAATSSGSRMPPQTLPTEDQLAARRQLDEARRALRARKGETRRKIIVGAVVLAQASRDPAFRATLQLLLQQHVTRSIDRELLTDLLAVK
;
A
#
# COMPACT_ATOMS: atom_id res chain seq x y z
N MET A 1 -25.70 23.08 66.44
CA MET A 1 -26.41 22.39 65.35
C MET A 1 -25.56 22.56 64.11
N TYR A 2 -24.76 21.55 63.78
CA TYR A 2 -23.90 21.54 62.60
C TYR A 2 -24.74 21.15 61.39
N ILE A 3 -24.72 21.95 60.33
CA ILE A 3 -25.10 21.51 58.99
C ILE A 3 -23.96 21.90 58.05
N GLU A 4 -22.99 21.00 57.90
CA GLU A 4 -22.08 20.97 56.77
C GLU A 4 -22.87 20.53 55.54
N ALA A 5 -23.16 21.45 54.63
CA ALA A 5 -23.66 21.12 53.32
C ALA A 5 -22.51 20.53 52.49
N ALA A 6 -22.53 19.21 52.33
CA ALA A 6 -21.57 18.44 51.55
C ALA A 6 -21.39 19.01 50.13
N THR A 7 -20.24 19.64 49.90
CA THR A 7 -19.70 19.92 48.57
C THR A 7 -19.02 18.66 48.03
N SER A 8 -19.68 17.90 47.16
CA SER A 8 -19.06 16.91 46.27
C SER A 8 -20.17 16.31 45.38
N SER A 9 -20.06 16.14 44.08
CA SER A 9 -18.97 16.27 43.13
C SER A 9 -19.67 16.34 41.78
N GLY A 10 -19.97 17.55 41.30
CA GLY A 10 -20.36 17.74 39.91
C GLY A 10 -19.15 17.38 39.05
N SER A 11 -19.13 16.16 38.51
CA SER A 11 -18.14 15.76 37.52
C SER A 11 -18.31 16.69 36.32
N ARG A 12 -17.53 17.78 36.28
CA ARG A 12 -17.40 18.62 35.09
C ARG A 12 -16.74 17.74 34.06
N MET A 13 -17.55 17.15 33.18
CA MET A 13 -17.08 16.77 31.86
C MET A 13 -16.25 17.93 31.32
N PRO A 14 -14.97 17.74 30.96
CA PRO A 14 -14.21 18.81 30.34
C PRO A 14 -14.99 19.27 29.09
N PRO A 15 -15.02 20.58 28.78
CA PRO A 15 -15.67 21.06 27.58
C PRO A 15 -15.08 20.30 26.39
N GLN A 16 -15.91 19.54 25.66
CA GLN A 16 -15.49 18.96 24.40
C GLN A 16 -15.36 20.12 23.40
N THR A 17 -14.16 20.70 23.32
CA THR A 17 -13.82 21.59 22.21
C THR A 17 -13.89 20.76 20.94
N LEU A 18 -14.91 21.04 20.12
CA LEU A 18 -15.04 20.44 18.80
C LEU A 18 -13.73 20.69 18.03
N PRO A 19 -13.16 19.67 17.35
CA PRO A 19 -11.97 19.87 16.56
C PRO A 19 -12.21 20.99 15.55
N THR A 20 -11.27 21.93 15.45
CA THR A 20 -11.33 23.00 14.45
C THR A 20 -11.38 22.41 13.04
N GLU A 21 -11.96 23.11 12.07
CA GLU A 21 -12.06 22.64 10.68
C GLU A 21 -10.69 22.21 10.12
N ASP A 22 -9.63 22.95 10.44
CA ASP A 22 -8.25 22.63 10.10
C ASP A 22 -7.78 21.29 10.69
N GLN A 23 -8.16 20.99 11.95
CA GLN A 23 -7.83 19.73 12.60
C GLN A 23 -8.54 18.55 11.95
N LEU A 24 -9.80 18.74 11.53
CA LEU A 24 -10.56 17.74 10.79
C LEU A 24 -9.97 17.51 9.39
N ALA A 25 -9.60 18.59 8.69
CA ALA A 25 -8.96 18.52 7.38
C ALA A 25 -7.60 17.79 7.46
N ALA A 26 -6.75 18.14 8.43
CA ALA A 26 -5.48 17.47 8.66
C ALA A 26 -5.64 15.98 8.98
N ARG A 27 -6.64 15.60 9.79
CA ARG A 27 -6.97 14.19 10.07
C ARG A 27 -7.37 13.43 8.80
N ARG A 28 -8.24 14.01 7.97
CA ARG A 28 -8.65 13.40 6.69
C ARG A 28 -7.44 13.17 5.76
N GLN A 29 -6.58 14.16 5.61
CA GLN A 29 -5.36 14.05 4.81
C GLN A 29 -4.42 12.95 5.32
N LEU A 30 -4.21 12.86 6.64
CA LEU A 30 -3.42 11.80 7.27
C LEU A 30 -4.01 10.40 6.99
N ASP A 31 -5.33 10.26 7.10
CA ASP A 31 -5.99 8.99 6.84
C ASP A 31 -5.95 8.58 5.37
N GLU A 32 -6.08 9.54 4.46
CA GLU A 32 -5.89 9.32 3.01
C GLU A 32 -4.45 8.90 2.69
N ALA A 33 -3.45 9.60 3.23
CA ALA A 33 -2.05 9.25 3.06
C ALA A 33 -1.74 7.83 3.58
N ARG A 34 -2.29 7.48 4.75
CA ARG A 34 -2.18 6.13 5.32
C ARG A 34 -2.84 5.07 4.43
N ARG A 35 -4.04 5.35 3.90
CA ARG A 35 -4.73 4.45 2.96
C ARG A 35 -3.92 4.27 1.69
N ALA A 36 -3.42 5.35 1.09
CA ALA A 36 -2.59 5.31 -0.11
C ALA A 36 -1.30 4.51 0.12
N LEU A 37 -0.62 4.70 1.26
CA LEU A 37 0.57 3.94 1.63
C LEU A 37 0.27 2.44 1.77
N ARG A 38 -0.81 2.08 2.47
CA ARG A 38 -1.23 0.67 2.60
C ARG A 38 -1.57 0.06 1.25
N ALA A 39 -2.28 0.79 0.39
CA ALA A 39 -2.61 0.34 -0.95
C ALA A 39 -1.36 0.11 -1.80
N ARG A 40 -0.38 1.02 -1.77
CA ARG A 40 0.91 0.87 -2.47
C ARG A 40 1.67 -0.36 -1.96
N LYS A 41 1.72 -0.59 -0.65
CA LYS A 41 2.35 -1.79 -0.06
C LYS A 41 1.69 -3.08 -0.54
N GLY A 42 0.36 -3.10 -0.56
CA GLY A 42 -0.42 -4.24 -1.08
C GLY A 42 -0.13 -4.51 -2.55
N GLU A 43 -0.09 -3.46 -3.37
CA GLU A 43 0.18 -3.55 -4.80
C GLU A 43 1.61 -4.04 -5.11
N THR A 44 2.61 -3.52 -4.40
CA THR A 44 3.99 -4.03 -4.50
C THR A 44 4.06 -5.51 -4.13
N ARG A 45 3.42 -5.92 -3.02
CA ARG A 45 3.40 -7.34 -2.61
C ARG A 45 2.71 -8.21 -3.66
N ARG A 46 1.59 -7.77 -4.22
CA ARG A 46 0.88 -8.47 -5.30
C ARG A 46 1.79 -8.69 -6.51
N LYS A 47 2.48 -7.65 -6.98
CA LYS A 47 3.41 -7.73 -8.13
C LYS A 47 4.55 -8.72 -7.87
N ILE A 48 5.11 -8.74 -6.66
CA ILE A 48 6.16 -9.69 -6.28
C ILE A 48 5.64 -11.13 -6.34
N ILE A 49 4.48 -11.41 -5.74
CA ILE A 49 3.90 -12.76 -5.72
C ILE A 49 3.58 -13.24 -7.14
N VAL A 50 2.90 -12.40 -7.92
CA VAL A 50 2.54 -12.73 -9.32
C VAL A 50 3.81 -12.96 -10.14
N GLY A 51 4.80 -12.06 -10.05
CA GLY A 51 6.07 -12.20 -10.75
C GLY A 51 6.78 -13.51 -10.40
N ALA A 52 6.87 -13.86 -9.11
CA ALA A 52 7.49 -15.11 -8.67
C ALA A 52 6.80 -16.35 -9.26
N VAL A 53 5.47 -16.39 -9.29
CA VAL A 53 4.71 -17.50 -9.87
C VAL A 53 4.92 -17.60 -11.39
N VAL A 54 4.86 -16.46 -12.09
CA VAL A 54 5.08 -16.40 -13.55
C VAL A 54 6.47 -16.90 -13.92
N LEU A 55 7.51 -16.45 -13.20
CA LEU A 55 8.88 -16.88 -13.44
C LEU A 55 9.07 -18.37 -13.13
N ALA A 56 8.48 -18.87 -12.05
CA ALA A 56 8.51 -20.30 -11.72
C ALA A 56 7.82 -21.15 -12.81
N GLN A 57 6.68 -20.69 -13.35
CA GLN A 57 6.00 -21.40 -14.44
C GLN A 57 6.84 -21.40 -15.73
N ALA A 58 7.43 -20.26 -16.08
CA ALA A 58 8.31 -20.15 -17.26
C ALA A 58 9.54 -21.09 -17.18
N SER A 59 9.99 -21.46 -15.97
CA SER A 59 11.07 -22.44 -15.81
C SER A 59 10.65 -23.88 -16.10
N ARG A 60 9.35 -24.19 -16.03
CA ARG A 60 8.79 -25.56 -16.16
C ARG A 60 8.07 -25.80 -17.47
N ASP A 61 7.54 -24.73 -18.08
CA ASP A 61 6.75 -24.77 -19.30
C ASP A 61 7.41 -23.91 -20.40
N PRO A 62 8.08 -24.55 -21.38
CA PRO A 62 8.74 -23.84 -22.48
C PRO A 62 7.79 -23.02 -23.36
N ALA A 63 6.54 -23.48 -23.57
CA ALA A 63 5.56 -22.76 -24.39
C ALA A 63 5.07 -21.49 -23.68
N PHE A 64 4.84 -21.59 -22.36
CA PHE A 64 4.56 -20.43 -21.54
C PHE A 64 5.75 -19.46 -21.51
N ARG A 65 6.98 -19.97 -21.39
CA ARG A 65 8.19 -19.14 -21.46
C ARG A 65 8.21 -18.35 -22.76
N ALA A 66 8.10 -18.99 -23.91
CA ALA A 66 8.10 -18.32 -25.22
C ALA A 66 7.03 -17.21 -25.32
N THR A 67 5.83 -17.48 -24.80
CA THR A 67 4.75 -16.49 -24.72
C THR A 67 5.14 -15.29 -23.85
N LEU A 68 5.71 -15.53 -22.67
CA LEU A 68 6.19 -14.46 -21.79
C LEU A 68 7.31 -13.64 -22.45
N GLN A 69 8.24 -14.28 -23.18
CA GLN A 69 9.31 -13.58 -23.89
C GLN A 69 8.74 -12.61 -24.93
N LEU A 70 7.75 -13.05 -25.72
CA LEU A 70 7.09 -12.19 -26.71
C LEU A 70 6.43 -10.97 -26.05
N LEU A 71 5.71 -11.17 -24.94
CA LEU A 71 5.07 -10.08 -24.20
C LEU A 71 6.11 -9.09 -23.64
N LEU A 72 7.20 -9.59 -23.06
CA LEU A 72 8.28 -8.74 -22.54
C LEU A 72 8.96 -7.94 -23.65
N GLN A 73 9.19 -8.54 -24.83
CA GLN A 73 9.74 -7.85 -26.00
C GLN A 73 8.83 -6.72 -26.50
N GLN A 74 7.50 -6.91 -26.44
CA GLN A 74 6.52 -5.92 -26.88
C GLN A 74 6.35 -4.76 -25.89
N HIS A 75 6.39 -5.04 -24.59
CA HIS A 75 6.01 -4.06 -23.56
C HIS A 75 7.19 -3.44 -22.79
N VAL A 76 8.35 -4.10 -22.73
CA VAL A 76 9.54 -3.56 -22.04
C VAL A 76 10.44 -2.83 -23.05
N THR A 77 10.23 -1.52 -23.16
CA THR A 77 10.89 -0.67 -24.16
C THR A 77 12.11 0.08 -23.63
N ARG A 78 12.16 0.34 -22.31
CA ARG A 78 13.25 1.11 -21.70
C ARG A 78 14.51 0.27 -21.57
N SER A 79 15.66 0.80 -21.99
CA SER A 79 16.95 0.08 -21.97
C SER A 79 17.29 -0.47 -20.59
N ILE A 80 17.15 0.35 -19.54
CA ILE A 80 17.43 -0.06 -18.15
C ILE A 80 16.61 -1.28 -17.71
N ASP A 81 15.35 -1.37 -18.13
CA ASP A 81 14.48 -2.49 -17.78
C ASP A 81 14.81 -3.73 -18.62
N ARG A 82 15.22 -3.53 -19.89
CA ARG A 82 15.64 -4.64 -20.77
C ARG A 82 16.95 -5.27 -20.32
N GLU A 83 17.90 -4.47 -19.83
CA GLU A 83 19.18 -4.95 -19.28
C GLU A 83 18.96 -5.89 -18.09
N LEU A 84 18.01 -5.56 -17.21
CA LEU A 84 17.65 -6.39 -16.05
C LEU A 84 16.96 -7.72 -16.42
N LEU A 85 16.42 -7.84 -17.62
CA LEU A 85 15.63 -8.99 -18.08
C LEU A 85 16.31 -9.76 -19.22
N THR A 86 17.64 -9.64 -19.33
CA THR A 86 18.40 -10.23 -20.45
C THR A 86 18.21 -11.75 -20.55
N ASP A 87 18.14 -12.47 -19.44
CA ASP A 87 17.92 -13.91 -19.38
C ASP A 87 16.53 -14.35 -19.88
N LEU A 88 15.53 -13.48 -19.69
CA LEU A 88 14.17 -13.67 -20.15
C LEU A 88 13.98 -13.18 -21.59
N LEU A 89 14.77 -12.23 -22.06
CA LEU A 89 14.70 -11.72 -23.42
C LEU A 89 15.61 -12.48 -24.40
N ALA A 90 16.60 -13.22 -23.90
CA ALA A 90 17.50 -14.02 -24.72
C ALA A 90 16.77 -15.19 -25.38
N VAL A 91 16.84 -15.25 -26.71
CA VAL A 91 16.51 -16.43 -27.50
C VAL A 91 17.64 -17.42 -27.28
N LYS A 92 17.34 -18.57 -26.67
CA LYS A 92 18.28 -19.67 -26.49
C LYS A 92 17.97 -20.75 -27.50
#